data_AF-A0A7C4RBF7-F1
#
_entry.id   AF-A0A7C4RBF7-F1
#
_cell.length_a   1.000
_cell.length_b   1.000
_cell.length_c   1.000
_cell.angle_alpha   90.00
_cell.angle_beta   90.00
_cell.angle_gamma   90.00
#
_symmetry.space_group_name_H-M   'P 1'
#
loop_
_entity.id
_entity.type
_entity.pdbx_description
1 polymer ?
#
loop_
_entity_poly.entity_id
_entity_poly.type
_entity_poly.pdbx_seq_one_letter_code
_entity_poly.pdbx_strand_id
1 'polypeptide(L)'
;MIKMSDLTTKLDVWDKKDVVVVGGGTAGVAAALAARRNGADILIIERESCLGGMMTNGFVIWLNNMRGETPGNPLLTRGIGLEIFSRLAEEGGTQPPDEKGEPIGTAMTHQMDPVILA
;
A
#
# COMPACT_ATOMS: atom_id res chain seq x y z
N MET A 1 4.98 -19.33 30.22
CA MET A 1 5.32 -19.81 28.85
C MET A 1 4.34 -20.90 28.49
N ILE A 2 3.51 -20.70 27.46
CA ILE A 2 2.69 -21.77 26.89
C ILE A 2 3.66 -22.72 26.17
N LYS A 3 3.67 -24.02 26.53
CA LYS A 3 4.48 -24.99 25.81
C LYS A 3 3.75 -25.35 24.51
N MET A 4 4.50 -25.54 23.43
CA MET A 4 3.94 -25.92 22.12
C MET A 4 3.12 -27.22 22.19
N SER A 5 3.44 -28.10 23.15
CA SER A 5 2.71 -29.34 23.47
C SER A 5 1.30 -29.12 24.01
N ASP A 6 1.02 -27.94 24.56
CA ASP A 6 -0.23 -27.60 25.24
C ASP A 6 -1.23 -26.94 24.28
N LEU A 7 -0.82 -26.68 23.03
CA LEU A 7 -1.68 -26.18 21.98
C LEU A 7 -2.51 -27.34 21.42
N THR A 8 -3.81 -27.31 21.69
CA THR A 8 -4.74 -28.23 21.04
C THR A 8 -4.74 -27.93 19.54
N THR A 9 -4.46 -28.91 18.69
CA THR A 9 -4.43 -28.77 17.22
C THR A 9 -5.81 -28.51 16.59
N LYS A 10 -6.87 -28.41 17.41
CA LYS A 10 -8.24 -28.16 16.98
C LYS A 10 -8.61 -26.73 17.35
N LEU A 11 -8.51 -25.84 16.36
CA LEU A 11 -9.01 -24.47 16.45
C LEU A 11 -10.39 -24.41 15.79
N ASP A 12 -11.35 -23.77 16.45
CA ASP A 12 -12.63 -23.48 15.83
C ASP A 12 -12.43 -22.44 14.72
N VAL A 13 -13.14 -22.63 13.60
CA VAL A 13 -13.13 -21.67 12.50
C VAL A 13 -13.90 -20.43 12.96
N TRP A 14 -13.19 -19.31 13.12
CA TRP A 14 -13.79 -18.04 13.54
C TRP A 14 -14.66 -17.44 12.43
N ASP A 15 -14.18 -17.45 11.18
CA ASP A 15 -14.91 -16.93 10.02
C ASP A 15 -14.42 -17.58 8.71
N LYS A 16 -15.22 -17.49 7.65
CA LYS A 16 -14.89 -17.96 6.29
C LYS A 16 -15.02 -16.82 5.28
N LYS A 17 -14.04 -16.70 4.39
CA LYS A 17 -13.97 -15.69 3.33
C LYS A 17 -13.52 -16.31 2.02
N ASP A 18 -13.87 -15.66 0.92
CA ASP A 18 -13.38 -16.04 -0.41
C ASP A 18 -11.88 -15.74 -0.53
N VAL A 19 -11.42 -14.61 0.04
CA VAL A 19 -10.01 -14.22 0.08
C VAL A 19 -9.62 -13.67 1.45
N VAL A 20 -8.59 -14.26 2.06
CA VAL A 20 -7.94 -13.72 3.26
C VAL A 20 -6.58 -13.15 2.88
N VAL A 21 -6.39 -11.86 3.12
CA VAL A 21 -5.12 -11.15 2.93
C VAL A 21 -4.42 -11.01 4.28
N VAL A 22 -3.23 -11.58 4.40
CA VAL A 22 -2.41 -11.47 5.63
C VAL A 22 -1.32 -10.43 5.38
N GLY A 23 -1.44 -9.29 6.05
CA GLY A 23 -0.64 -8.09 5.87
C GLY A 23 -1.43 -6.98 5.17
N GLY A 24 -1.59 -5.86 5.85
CA GLY A 24 -2.26 -4.64 5.41
C GLY A 24 -1.30 -3.58 4.84
N GLY A 25 -0.12 -3.98 4.37
CA GLY A 25 0.79 -3.11 3.62
C GLY A 25 0.25 -2.73 2.23
N THR A 26 1.01 -1.94 1.47
CA THR A 26 0.63 -1.48 0.11
C THR A 26 0.16 -2.62 -0.81
N ALA A 27 0.93 -3.70 -0.87
CA ALA A 27 0.59 -4.87 -1.67
C ALA A 27 -0.69 -5.56 -1.17
N GLY A 28 -0.85 -5.69 0.14
CA GLY A 28 -2.03 -6.32 0.76
C GLY A 28 -3.30 -5.52 0.51
N VAL A 29 -3.25 -4.20 0.70
CA VAL A 29 -4.36 -3.29 0.41
C VAL A 29 -4.71 -3.33 -1.09
N ALA A 30 -3.71 -3.31 -1.97
CA ALA A 30 -3.96 -3.42 -3.42
C ALA A 30 -4.60 -4.77 -3.80
N ALA A 31 -4.13 -5.88 -3.21
CA ALA A 31 -4.70 -7.21 -3.42
C ALA A 31 -6.14 -7.31 -2.90
N ALA A 32 -6.41 -6.80 -1.71
CA ALA A 32 -7.74 -6.79 -1.11
C ALA A 32 -8.73 -5.94 -1.93
N LEU A 33 -8.31 -4.75 -2.38
CA LEU A 33 -9.13 -3.89 -3.23
C LEU A 33 -9.44 -4.57 -4.57
N ALA A 34 -8.44 -5.20 -5.20
CA ALA A 34 -8.63 -5.96 -6.43
C ALA A 34 -9.63 -7.11 -6.23
N ALA A 35 -9.46 -7.93 -5.18
CA ALA A 35 -10.36 -9.03 -4.86
C ALA A 35 -11.79 -8.53 -4.62
N ARG A 36 -11.95 -7.47 -3.80
CA ARG A 36 -13.26 -6.89 -3.50
C ARG A 36 -13.96 -6.32 -4.73
N ARG A 37 -13.22 -5.71 -5.66
CA ARG A 37 -13.75 -5.22 -6.95
C ARG A 37 -14.21 -6.34 -7.86
N ASN A 38 -13.66 -7.54 -7.72
CA ASN A 38 -14.10 -8.75 -8.41
C ASN A 38 -15.22 -9.50 -7.66
N GLY A 39 -15.80 -8.90 -6.62
CA GLY A 39 -16.99 -9.43 -5.94
C GLY A 39 -16.71 -10.43 -4.81
N ALA A 40 -15.44 -10.67 -4.45
CA ALA A 40 -15.09 -11.55 -3.34
C ALA A 40 -15.49 -10.95 -1.97
N ASP A 41 -15.95 -11.79 -1.04
CA ASP A 41 -15.96 -11.48 0.40
C ASP A 41 -14.53 -11.65 0.95
N ILE A 42 -14.01 -10.57 1.56
CA ILE A 42 -12.59 -10.48 1.91
C ILE A 42 -12.38 -10.15 3.39
N LEU A 43 -11.24 -10.60 3.92
CA LEU A 43 -10.72 -10.19 5.22
C LEU A 43 -9.25 -9.81 5.08
N ILE A 44 -8.88 -8.65 5.63
CA ILE A 44 -7.48 -8.26 5.82
C ILE A 44 -7.13 -8.49 7.29
N ILE A 45 -6.01 -9.16 7.54
CA ILE A 45 -5.43 -9.31 8.86
C ILE A 45 -4.12 -8.53 8.88
N GLU A 46 -4.06 -7.46 9.66
CA GLU A 46 -2.85 -6.66 9.89
C GLU A 46 -2.42 -6.83 11.34
N ARG A 47 -1.11 -6.97 11.54
CA ARG A 47 -0.49 -7.06 12.86
C ARG A 47 -0.38 -5.70 13.53
N GLU A 48 -0.08 -4.68 12.73
CA GLU A 48 0.12 -3.32 13.19
C GLU A 48 -1.21 -2.59 13.46
N SER A 49 -1.15 -1.45 14.13
CA SER A 49 -2.34 -0.68 14.52
C SER A 49 -3.00 0.08 13.35
N CYS A 50 -2.36 0.12 12.18
CA CYS A 50 -2.91 0.71 10.97
C CYS A 50 -2.39 0.03 9.70
N LEU A 51 -3.16 0.21 8.61
CA LEU A 51 -2.79 -0.22 7.26
C LEU A 51 -1.67 0.66 6.68
N GLY A 52 -1.11 0.23 5.54
CA GLY A 52 -0.09 0.93 4.77
C GLY A 52 1.32 0.36 4.94
N GLY A 53 1.55 -0.48 5.96
CA GLY A 53 2.84 -1.13 6.17
C GLY A 53 3.97 -0.12 6.32
N MET A 54 5.12 -0.34 5.68
CA MET A 54 6.26 0.58 5.79
C MET A 54 5.98 2.01 5.29
N MET A 55 5.04 2.21 4.36
CA MET A 55 4.69 3.55 3.91
C MET A 55 4.10 4.39 5.03
N THR A 56 3.24 3.80 5.86
CA THR A 56 2.58 4.49 6.97
C THR A 56 3.37 4.32 8.27
N ASN A 57 3.67 3.09 8.66
CA ASN A 57 4.29 2.76 9.95
C ASN A 57 5.79 3.07 9.98
N GLY A 58 6.46 2.92 8.84
CA GLY A 58 7.89 3.19 8.70
C GLY A 58 8.20 4.61 8.21
N PHE A 59 7.18 5.45 8.05
CA PHE A 59 7.30 6.79 7.46
C PHE A 59 8.05 6.78 6.12
N VAL A 60 7.90 5.70 5.34
CA VAL A 60 8.45 5.63 3.98
C VAL A 60 7.61 6.52 3.08
N ILE A 61 7.97 7.79 3.05
CA ILE A 61 7.37 8.83 2.21
C ILE A 61 7.83 8.75 0.74
N TRP A 62 8.72 7.82 0.40
CA TRP A 62 9.26 7.66 -0.94
C TRP A 62 8.87 6.31 -1.54
N LEU A 63 8.00 6.35 -2.56
CA LEU A 63 7.74 5.19 -3.41
C LEU A 63 8.68 5.21 -4.61
N ASN A 64 9.85 4.61 -4.42
CA ASN A 64 10.77 4.36 -5.52
C ASN A 64 10.09 3.53 -6.62
N ASN A 65 10.45 3.80 -7.87
CA ASN A 65 10.26 2.87 -8.99
C ASN A 65 8.84 2.77 -9.61
N MET A 66 7.99 3.80 -9.52
CA MET A 66 6.78 3.88 -10.37
C MET A 66 7.13 4.00 -11.86
N ARG A 67 8.33 4.52 -12.17
CA ARG A 67 8.87 4.68 -13.52
C ARG A 67 10.24 4.01 -13.65
N GLY A 68 10.57 3.61 -14.87
CA GLY A 68 11.83 2.94 -15.18
C GLY A 68 12.96 3.93 -15.48
N GLU A 69 14.18 3.59 -15.10
CA GLU A 69 15.38 4.43 -15.31
C GLU A 69 15.94 4.39 -16.75
N THR A 70 15.11 4.03 -17.74
CA THR A 70 15.49 3.96 -19.15
C THR A 70 15.16 5.27 -19.88
N PRO A 71 15.81 5.55 -21.03
CA PRO A 71 15.48 6.71 -21.85
C PRO A 71 13.97 6.79 -22.12
N GLY A 72 13.37 7.93 -21.79
CA GLY A 72 11.91 8.14 -21.87
C GLY A 72 11.13 7.91 -20.57
N ASN A 73 11.78 7.41 -19.51
CA ASN A 73 11.25 7.25 -18.16
C ASN A 73 9.80 6.69 -18.11
N PRO A 74 9.57 5.50 -18.69
CA PRO A 74 8.22 4.97 -18.87
C PRO A 74 7.58 4.63 -17.53
N LEU A 75 6.28 4.88 -17.40
CA LEU A 75 5.49 4.44 -16.27
C LEU A 75 5.39 2.92 -16.25
N LEU A 76 5.99 2.29 -15.24
CA LEU A 76 6.05 0.83 -15.06
C LEU A 76 4.91 0.32 -14.17
N THR A 77 4.60 1.04 -13.10
CA THR A 77 3.54 0.66 -12.16
C THR A 77 2.23 1.31 -12.55
N ARG A 78 1.20 0.50 -12.83
CA ARG A 78 -0.13 0.93 -13.26
C ARG A 78 -1.23 0.37 -12.34
N GLY A 79 -2.48 0.43 -12.79
CA GLY A 79 -3.62 -0.17 -12.10
C GLY A 79 -3.94 0.56 -10.79
N ILE A 80 -4.19 -0.20 -9.73
CA ILE A 80 -4.61 0.34 -8.43
C ILE A 80 -3.58 1.34 -7.86
N GLY A 81 -2.28 1.06 -8.01
CA GLY A 81 -1.23 1.97 -7.56
C GLY A 81 -1.37 3.33 -8.26
N LEU A 82 -1.39 3.33 -9.59
CA LEU A 82 -1.58 4.55 -10.39
C LEU A 82 -2.87 5.28 -10.03
N GLU A 83 -3.98 4.56 -9.89
CA GLU A 83 -5.27 5.14 -9.52
C GLU A 83 -5.22 5.88 -8.17
N ILE A 84 -4.60 5.28 -7.15
CA ILE A 84 -4.45 5.90 -5.84
C ILE A 84 -3.61 7.17 -5.94
N PHE A 85 -2.50 7.11 -6.69
CA PHE A 85 -1.62 8.28 -6.89
C PHE A 85 -2.31 9.42 -7.65
N SER A 86 -3.07 9.12 -8.69
CA SER A 86 -3.81 10.12 -9.46
C SER A 86 -4.82 10.85 -8.57
N ARG A 87 -5.57 10.12 -7.73
CA ARG A 87 -6.52 10.72 -6.77
C ARG A 87 -5.80 11.57 -5.72
N LEU A 88 -4.69 11.07 -5.19
CA LEU A 88 -3.85 11.86 -4.27
C LEU A 88 -3.35 13.14 -4.94
N ALA A 89 -3.04 13.13 -6.23
CA ALA A 89 -2.57 14.31 -6.96
C ALA A 89 -3.69 15.35 -7.12
N GLU A 90 -4.91 14.89 -7.41
CA GLU A 90 -6.11 15.74 -7.48
C GLU A 90 -6.41 16.41 -6.12
N GLU A 91 -6.09 15.73 -5.02
CA GLU A 91 -6.25 16.25 -3.65
C GLU A 91 -5.04 17.05 -3.14
N GLY A 92 -4.00 17.23 -3.97
CA GLY A 92 -2.77 17.96 -3.58
C GLY A 92 -1.86 17.19 -2.61
N GLY A 93 -2.08 15.88 -2.44
CA GLY A 93 -1.32 15.00 -1.54
C GLY A 93 -0.04 14.42 -2.15
N THR A 94 0.29 14.72 -3.40
CA THR A 94 1.53 14.32 -4.08
C THR A 94 2.04 15.46 -4.96
N GLN A 95 3.25 15.32 -5.51
CA GLN A 95 3.73 16.26 -6.52
C GLN A 95 2.77 16.36 -7.70
N PRO A 96 2.67 17.56 -8.33
CA PRO A 96 1.90 17.74 -9.55
C PRO A 96 2.33 16.73 -10.62
N PRO A 97 1.42 16.25 -11.48
CA PRO A 97 1.79 15.38 -12.60
C PRO A 97 2.85 16.03 -13.50
N ASP A 98 3.58 15.20 -14.25
CA ASP A 98 4.58 15.66 -15.22
C ASP A 98 3.94 16.46 -16.37
N GLU A 99 4.78 16.98 -17.28
CA GLU A 99 4.34 17.73 -18.45
C GLU A 99 3.36 16.98 -19.37
N LYS A 100 3.22 15.65 -19.20
CA LYS A 100 2.31 14.78 -19.95
C LYS A 100 1.03 14.47 -19.17
N GLY A 101 0.86 15.03 -17.97
CA GLY A 101 -0.27 14.77 -17.10
C GLY A 101 -0.16 13.47 -16.30
N GLU A 102 1.01 12.82 -16.32
CA GLU A 102 1.21 11.53 -15.66
C GLU A 102 1.79 11.72 -14.25
N PRO A 103 1.36 10.97 -13.23
CA PRO A 103 1.90 11.12 -11.89
C PRO A 103 3.42 10.87 -11.89
N ILE A 104 4.13 11.78 -11.24
CA ILE A 104 5.53 11.64 -10.89
C ILE A 104 5.51 10.77 -9.64
N GLY A 105 6.25 9.67 -9.60
CA GLY A 105 6.22 8.67 -8.52
C GLY A 105 6.69 9.14 -7.14
N THR A 106 6.50 10.41 -6.82
CA THR A 106 7.01 11.08 -5.63
C THR A 106 5.83 11.66 -4.85
N ALA A 107 5.28 10.86 -3.93
CA ALA A 107 4.39 11.38 -2.89
C ALA A 107 5.24 12.07 -1.81
N MET A 108 5.80 13.26 -2.09
CA MET A 108 6.16 14.15 -0.99
C MET A 108 4.86 14.68 -0.42
N THR A 109 4.33 14.04 0.63
CA THR A 109 3.30 14.67 1.46
C THR A 109 3.97 15.83 2.19
N HIS A 110 3.95 16.99 1.52
CA HIS A 110 4.70 18.21 1.85
C HIS A 110 6.21 18.02 1.67
N GLN A 111 6.88 19.06 1.14
CA GLN A 111 8.33 19.18 1.35
C GLN A 111 8.57 18.95 2.84
N MET A 112 9.37 17.95 3.23
CA MET A 112 9.85 17.89 4.62
C MET A 112 10.41 19.28 4.92
N ASP A 113 9.85 19.91 5.95
CA ASP A 113 10.42 21.15 6.46
C ASP A 113 11.93 20.91 6.65
N PRO A 114 12.82 21.74 6.07
CA PRO A 114 14.26 21.57 6.22
C PRO A 114 14.70 21.45 7.68
N VAL A 115 13.89 21.93 8.63
CA VAL A 115 14.08 21.80 10.08
C VAL A 115 14.00 20.34 10.58
N ILE A 116 13.29 19.44 9.88
CA ILE A 116 13.22 18.01 10.24
C ILE A 116 14.42 17.22 9.65
N LEU A 117 15.13 17.79 8.67
CA LEU A 117 16.29 17.17 8.02
C LEU A 117 17.65 17.66 8.56
N ALA A 118 17.65 18.57 9.54
CA ALA A 118 18.83 19.09 10.23
C ALA A 118 18.92 18.55 11.66
#